data_AF-A0A504Y987-F1
#
_entry.id   AF-A0A504Y987-F1
#
_cell.length_a   1.000
_cell.length_b   1.000
_cell.length_c   1.000
_cell.angle_alpha   90.00
_cell.angle_beta   90.00
_cell.angle_gamma   90.00
#
_symmetry.space_group_name_H-M   'P 1'
#
loop_
_entity.id
_entity.type
_entity.pdbx_description
1 polymer ?
#
loop_
_entity_poly.entity_id
_entity_poly.type
_entity_poly.pdbx_seq_one_letter_code
_entity_poly.pdbx_strand_id
1 'polypeptide(L)'
;MTVSTATQKTSGCISEPREGRLRLVYAAHQRLEDELSTLLAFATAARKHDENASQSRDGFSPWTGLMESAVKCVDATSRCLRLFNPTRTITQSKGMTTLAKLYGTGAAPHERVITFLMHIRDAFDGVLPVEIALSGGHCLQRLDPSAADEYLLAFVTDWLALAAAADEQADPFRRRFCDRLSTDNAQKTFHLHFRAAVLLQIECAAQSGRKHVFAAYNTQVMDAILTPFTREELQKYEATCWQEAARHREVESVVAVPFVSAAPASTVSSALAAYKQQGTQRGTSTEARRGGAVAPSSSGMANWRHDAIRILAFLLLAVLLRFAWGPLARALKSVLQVTRAAPARQRTLAL
;
A
#
# COMPACT_ATOMS: atom_id res chain seq x y z
N MET A 1 51.73 -43.77 -23.37
CA MET A 1 50.61 -43.73 -22.41
C MET A 1 50.98 -42.76 -21.30
N THR A 2 50.41 -41.56 -21.36
CA THR A 2 50.66 -40.47 -20.42
C THR A 2 49.31 -39.87 -20.04
N VAL A 3 49.03 -39.92 -18.74
CA VAL A 3 47.84 -39.36 -18.09
C VAL A 3 47.97 -37.84 -18.07
N SER A 4 47.00 -37.14 -18.66
CA SER A 4 46.82 -35.69 -18.47
C SER A 4 45.50 -35.44 -17.75
N THR A 5 45.62 -35.10 -16.48
CA THR A 5 44.59 -34.47 -15.66
C THR A 5 44.39 -33.02 -16.11
N ALA A 6 43.23 -32.71 -16.69
CA ALA A 6 42.77 -31.34 -16.92
C ALA A 6 41.64 -31.03 -15.92
N THR A 7 42.01 -30.23 -14.93
CA THR A 7 41.19 -29.59 -13.91
C THR A 7 39.96 -28.87 -14.49
N GLN A 8 38.79 -29.28 -14.02
CA GLN A 8 37.51 -28.57 -14.15
C GLN A 8 37.61 -27.20 -13.44
N LYS A 9 37.55 -26.11 -14.22
CA LYS A 9 37.26 -24.77 -13.69
C LYS A 9 35.76 -24.67 -13.41
N THR A 10 35.37 -24.89 -12.16
CA THR A 10 34.09 -24.42 -11.62
C THR A 10 34.28 -23.00 -11.11
N SER A 11 34.08 -22.01 -11.98
CA SER A 11 33.88 -20.62 -11.57
C SER A 11 32.66 -20.08 -12.29
N GLY A 12 31.57 -20.01 -11.53
CA GLY A 12 30.27 -19.55 -11.98
C GLY A 12 29.37 -19.41 -10.76
N CYS A 13 29.84 -18.66 -9.76
CA CYS A 13 29.01 -18.25 -8.64
C CYS A 13 28.03 -17.20 -9.16
N ILE A 14 26.77 -17.59 -9.32
CA ILE A 14 25.68 -16.73 -9.79
C ILE A 14 25.41 -15.67 -8.72
N SER A 15 26.03 -14.50 -8.85
CA SER A 15 25.76 -13.29 -8.05
C SER A 15 24.92 -12.24 -8.81
N GLU A 16 24.23 -12.64 -9.88
CA GLU A 16 23.51 -11.73 -10.80
C GLU A 16 22.18 -11.11 -10.31
N PRO A 17 21.38 -11.66 -9.37
CA PRO A 17 20.06 -11.06 -9.07
C PRO A 17 20.14 -9.75 -8.25
N ARG A 18 21.21 -9.55 -7.47
CA ARG A 18 21.32 -8.41 -6.55
C ARG A 18 21.75 -7.11 -7.24
N GLU A 19 22.62 -7.20 -8.24
CA GLU A 19 23.06 -6.05 -9.04
C GLU A 19 21.94 -5.55 -9.96
N GLY A 20 21.16 -6.47 -10.56
CA GLY A 20 20.01 -6.14 -11.39
C GLY A 20 18.96 -5.33 -10.62
N ARG A 21 18.57 -5.77 -9.41
CA ARG A 21 17.59 -5.04 -8.59
C ARG A 21 18.10 -3.66 -8.16
N LEU A 22 19.39 -3.52 -7.81
CA LEU A 22 19.93 -2.23 -7.42
C LEU A 22 19.91 -1.23 -8.60
N ARG A 23 20.25 -1.67 -9.82
CA ARG A 23 20.12 -0.84 -11.03
C ARG A 23 18.68 -0.41 -11.27
N LEU A 24 17.69 -1.28 -11.04
CA LEU A 24 16.27 -0.92 -11.14
C LEU A 24 15.86 0.15 -10.11
N VAL A 25 16.39 0.09 -8.89
CA VAL A 25 16.15 1.13 -7.86
C VAL A 25 16.74 2.47 -8.33
N TYR A 26 18.00 2.50 -8.76
CA TYR A 26 18.62 3.72 -9.29
C TYR A 26 17.83 4.30 -10.47
N ALA A 27 17.44 3.46 -11.44
CA ALA A 27 16.68 3.92 -12.60
C ALA A 27 15.28 4.43 -12.25
N ALA A 28 14.60 3.80 -11.27
CA ALA A 28 13.29 4.26 -10.81
C ALA A 28 13.38 5.61 -10.12
N HIS A 29 14.38 5.81 -9.26
CA HIS A 29 14.60 7.08 -8.58
C HIS A 29 15.04 8.18 -9.54
N GLN A 30 15.95 7.90 -10.48
CA GLN A 30 16.35 8.89 -11.49
C GLN A 30 15.14 9.36 -12.29
N ARG A 31 14.31 8.42 -12.77
CA ARG A 31 13.08 8.76 -13.47
C ARG A 31 12.15 9.62 -12.60
N LEU A 32 12.02 9.31 -11.31
CA LEU A 32 11.20 10.12 -10.42
C LEU A 32 11.73 11.54 -10.28
N GLU A 33 13.04 11.74 -10.12
CA GLU A 33 13.65 13.08 -10.07
C GLU A 33 13.37 13.88 -11.36
N ASP A 34 13.54 13.25 -12.52
CA ASP A 34 13.32 13.89 -13.83
C ASP A 34 11.84 14.33 -13.99
N GLU A 35 10.90 13.47 -13.60
CA GLU A 35 9.46 13.76 -13.67
C GLU A 35 9.06 14.83 -12.64
N LEU A 36 9.61 14.80 -11.42
CA LEU A 36 9.38 15.83 -10.41
C LEU A 36 9.91 17.20 -10.86
N SER A 37 11.10 17.24 -11.47
CA SER A 37 11.63 18.48 -12.05
C SER A 37 10.71 19.04 -13.14
N THR A 38 10.14 18.15 -13.96
CA THR A 38 9.20 18.53 -15.03
C THR A 38 7.88 19.03 -14.44
N LEU A 39 7.35 18.36 -13.42
CA LEU A 39 6.15 18.77 -12.68
C LEU A 39 6.32 20.17 -12.09
N LEU A 40 7.43 20.43 -11.40
CA LEU A 40 7.73 21.73 -10.78
C LEU A 40 7.84 22.86 -11.82
N ALA A 41 8.43 22.58 -12.98
CA ALA A 41 8.50 23.54 -14.08
C ALA A 41 7.10 23.89 -14.61
N PHE A 42 6.24 22.90 -14.83
CA PHE A 42 4.85 23.14 -15.25
C PHE A 42 4.01 23.81 -14.16
N ALA A 43 4.21 23.47 -12.88
CA ALA A 43 3.52 24.12 -11.77
C ALA A 43 3.87 25.61 -11.71
N THR A 44 5.15 25.94 -11.87
CA THR A 44 5.62 27.34 -11.96
C THR A 44 5.01 28.07 -13.16
N ALA A 45 4.94 27.41 -14.32
CA ALA A 45 4.33 28.00 -15.52
C ALA A 45 2.81 28.19 -15.35
N ALA A 46 2.12 27.24 -14.72
CA ALA A 46 0.69 27.32 -14.44
C ALA A 46 0.35 28.44 -13.44
N ARG A 47 1.16 28.63 -12.39
CA ARG A 47 1.02 29.78 -11.48
C ARG A 47 1.14 31.11 -12.22
N LYS A 48 2.22 31.28 -13.00
CA LYS A 48 2.44 32.50 -13.80
C LYS A 48 1.32 32.73 -14.82
N HIS A 49 0.78 31.66 -15.41
CA HIS A 49 -0.34 31.76 -16.33
C HIS A 49 -1.59 32.28 -15.62
N ASP A 50 -1.89 31.78 -14.41
CA ASP A 50 -3.04 32.22 -13.63
C ASP A 50 -2.89 33.67 -13.15
N GLU A 51 -1.68 34.11 -12.79
CA GLU A 51 -1.37 35.51 -12.46
C GLU A 51 -1.54 36.47 -13.64
N ASN A 52 -1.28 36.01 -14.87
CA ASN A 52 -1.26 36.82 -16.09
C ASN A 52 -2.44 36.56 -17.04
N ALA A 53 -3.47 35.83 -16.60
CA ALA A 53 -4.57 35.29 -17.42
C ALA A 53 -5.44 36.33 -18.14
N SER A 54 -5.23 37.63 -17.91
CA SER A 54 -5.87 38.72 -18.66
C SER A 54 -5.27 38.93 -20.06
N GLN A 55 -4.16 38.27 -20.42
CA GLN A 55 -3.39 38.59 -21.64
C GLN A 55 -3.14 37.46 -22.66
N SER A 56 -3.39 36.18 -22.38
CA SER A 56 -3.00 35.10 -23.31
C SER A 56 -4.15 34.60 -24.20
N ARG A 57 -4.06 34.92 -25.51
CA ARG A 57 -4.93 34.42 -26.60
C ARG A 57 -4.47 33.10 -27.24
N ASP A 58 -3.45 32.45 -26.70
CA ASP A 58 -2.84 31.26 -27.30
C ASP A 58 -3.33 29.95 -26.67
N GLY A 59 -3.65 28.98 -27.51
CA GLY A 59 -4.26 27.68 -27.16
C GLY A 59 -3.37 26.70 -26.37
N PHE A 60 -2.26 27.15 -25.77
CA PHE A 60 -1.43 26.32 -24.90
C PHE A 60 -1.83 26.53 -23.43
N SER A 61 -2.28 25.45 -22.77
CA SER A 61 -2.60 25.47 -21.35
C SER A 61 -1.50 24.77 -20.55
N PRO A 62 -0.70 25.48 -19.73
CA PRO A 62 0.29 24.87 -18.84
C PRO A 62 -0.31 23.86 -17.86
N TRP A 63 -1.61 24.00 -17.56
CA TRP A 63 -2.36 23.06 -16.73
C TRP A 63 -2.42 21.67 -17.36
N THR A 64 -2.51 21.54 -18.69
CA THR A 64 -2.51 20.23 -19.36
C THR A 64 -1.15 19.53 -19.13
N GLY A 65 -0.04 20.24 -19.36
CA GLY A 65 1.31 19.70 -19.10
C GLY A 65 1.55 19.37 -17.63
N LEU A 66 1.01 20.17 -16.71
CA LEU A 66 1.04 19.91 -15.27
C LEU A 66 0.33 18.59 -14.93
N MET A 67 -0.89 18.38 -15.43
CA MET A 67 -1.66 17.16 -15.16
C MET A 67 -1.03 15.92 -15.78
N GLU A 68 -0.49 16.01 -17.00
CA GLU A 68 0.24 14.89 -17.61
C GLU A 68 1.50 14.52 -16.81
N SER A 69 2.23 15.52 -16.31
CA SER A 69 3.42 15.31 -15.49
C SER A 69 3.06 14.76 -14.11
N ALA A 70 1.92 15.17 -13.53
CA ALA A 70 1.39 14.62 -12.28
C ALA A 70 1.15 13.12 -12.40
N VAL A 71 0.50 12.65 -13.47
CA VAL A 71 0.26 11.22 -13.71
C VAL A 71 1.56 10.44 -13.82
N LYS A 72 2.57 10.95 -14.54
CA LYS A 72 3.88 10.30 -14.64
C LYS A 72 4.60 10.23 -13.29
N CYS A 73 4.49 11.29 -12.49
CA CYS A 73 5.03 11.33 -11.13
C CYS A 73 4.34 10.32 -10.21
N VAL A 74 3.02 10.14 -10.31
CA VAL A 74 2.25 9.11 -9.59
C VAL A 74 2.80 7.71 -9.92
N ASP A 75 2.98 7.40 -11.19
CA ASP A 75 3.52 6.12 -11.64
C ASP A 75 4.96 5.88 -11.17
N ALA A 76 5.83 6.90 -11.29
CA ALA A 76 7.22 6.83 -10.88
C ALA A 76 7.36 6.67 -9.35
N THR A 77 6.58 7.42 -8.58
CA THR A 77 6.53 7.33 -7.11
C THR A 77 6.08 5.94 -6.67
N SER A 78 4.98 5.45 -7.24
CA SER A 78 4.44 4.12 -6.96
C SER A 78 5.44 3.01 -7.30
N ARG A 79 6.28 3.20 -8.32
CA ARG A 79 7.36 2.26 -8.68
C ARG A 79 8.47 2.27 -7.62
N CYS A 80 8.88 3.43 -7.12
CA CYS A 80 9.88 3.53 -6.06
C CYS A 80 9.41 2.83 -4.78
N LEU A 81 8.16 3.08 -4.35
CA LEU A 81 7.56 2.42 -3.19
C LEU A 81 7.45 0.89 -3.36
N ARG A 82 7.14 0.41 -4.57
CA ARG A 82 7.11 -1.04 -4.87
C ARG A 82 8.51 -1.69 -4.82
N LEU A 83 9.55 -0.96 -5.19
CA LEU A 83 10.93 -1.46 -5.15
C LEU A 83 11.57 -1.35 -3.76
N PHE A 84 10.98 -0.53 -2.87
CA PHE A 84 11.44 -0.34 -1.50
C PHE A 84 11.69 -1.67 -0.79
N ASN A 85 12.82 -1.75 -0.10
CA ASN A 85 13.16 -2.88 0.75
C ASN A 85 13.65 -2.33 2.09
N PRO A 86 12.94 -2.59 3.21
CA PRO A 86 13.25 -2.00 4.50
C PRO A 86 14.63 -2.38 5.02
N THR A 87 15.14 -3.56 4.65
CA THR A 87 16.46 -4.07 5.08
C THR A 87 17.62 -3.50 4.27
N ARG A 88 17.34 -2.86 3.13
CA ARG A 88 18.38 -2.29 2.27
C ARG A 88 18.67 -0.85 2.68
N THR A 89 19.95 -0.54 2.73
CA THR A 89 20.49 0.81 2.85
C THR A 89 21.32 1.11 1.61
N ILE A 90 21.29 2.36 1.16
CA ILE A 90 22.09 2.83 0.02
C ILE A 90 22.87 4.04 0.48
N THR A 91 24.19 3.92 0.55
CA THR A 91 25.09 4.97 1.03
C THR A 91 25.48 5.97 -0.07
N GLN A 92 25.44 5.55 -1.33
CA GLN A 92 25.74 6.41 -2.48
C GLN A 92 24.46 6.83 -3.18
N SER A 93 23.89 7.98 -2.81
CA SER A 93 22.65 8.48 -3.42
C SER A 93 22.83 9.01 -4.85
N LYS A 94 24.06 9.22 -5.32
CA LYS A 94 24.40 9.85 -6.62
C LYS A 94 23.69 11.20 -6.83
N GLY A 95 23.47 11.95 -5.75
CA GLY A 95 22.78 13.23 -5.80
C GLY A 95 21.25 13.15 -5.89
N MET A 96 20.65 11.95 -5.92
CA MET A 96 19.18 11.81 -5.94
C MET A 96 18.61 11.93 -4.53
N THR A 97 17.80 12.97 -4.32
CA THR A 97 17.17 13.31 -3.04
C THR A 97 16.14 12.27 -2.62
N THR A 98 15.31 11.81 -3.56
CA THR A 98 14.28 10.78 -3.35
C THR A 98 14.89 9.46 -2.90
N LEU A 99 16.04 9.07 -3.48
CA LEU A 99 16.76 7.85 -3.11
C LEU A 99 17.34 7.98 -1.70
N ALA A 100 17.94 9.13 -1.38
CA ALA A 100 18.48 9.41 -0.06
C ALA A 100 17.40 9.37 1.03
N LYS A 101 16.22 9.94 0.78
CA LYS A 101 15.10 9.92 1.73
C LYS A 101 14.58 8.50 1.99
N LEU A 102 14.48 7.68 0.94
CA LEU A 102 13.88 6.35 1.06
C LEU A 102 14.88 5.26 1.54
N TYR A 103 16.15 5.35 1.15
CA TYR A 103 17.17 4.33 1.45
C TYR A 103 18.34 4.82 2.33
N GLY A 104 18.27 6.05 2.82
CA GLY A 104 19.24 6.62 3.73
C GLY A 104 19.40 5.82 5.01
N THR A 105 20.52 6.07 5.71
CA THR A 105 20.85 5.50 7.01
C THR A 105 20.50 6.49 8.09
N GLY A 106 19.73 6.10 9.12
CA GLY A 106 19.48 6.93 10.30
C GLY A 106 18.04 7.03 10.78
N ALA A 107 17.08 6.51 10.02
CA ALA A 107 15.67 6.50 10.40
C ALA A 107 15.07 5.09 10.24
N ALA A 108 14.01 4.81 10.99
CA ALA A 108 13.28 3.55 10.86
C ALA A 108 12.68 3.42 9.45
N PRO A 109 12.42 2.19 8.94
CA PRO A 109 11.87 2.02 7.59
C PRO A 109 10.57 2.78 7.34
N HIS A 110 9.65 2.83 8.31
CA HIS A 110 8.39 3.58 8.16
C HIS A 110 8.63 5.10 8.12
N GLU A 111 9.53 5.64 8.96
CA GLU A 111 9.90 7.06 8.95
C GLU A 111 10.54 7.50 7.63
N ARG A 112 11.36 6.62 7.01
CA ARG A 112 11.94 6.88 5.68
C ARG A 112 10.86 6.96 4.60
N VAL A 113 9.86 6.08 4.65
CA VAL A 113 8.71 6.14 3.74
C VAL A 113 7.90 7.42 3.96
N ILE A 114 7.62 7.80 5.21
CA ILE A 114 6.92 9.07 5.53
C ILE A 114 7.71 10.27 5.01
N THR A 115 9.01 10.34 5.29
CA THR A 115 9.89 11.43 4.83
C THR A 115 9.94 11.52 3.30
N PHE A 116 9.97 10.37 2.63
CA PHE A 116 9.86 10.30 1.18
C PHE A 116 8.50 10.82 0.70
N LEU A 117 7.38 10.38 1.27
CA LEU A 117 6.04 10.81 0.88
C LEU A 117 5.80 12.31 1.12
N MET A 118 6.33 12.86 2.22
CA MET A 118 6.29 14.30 2.51
C MET A 118 7.06 15.09 1.45
N HIS A 119 8.22 14.60 1.02
CA HIS A 119 8.95 15.24 -0.08
C HIS A 119 8.16 15.30 -1.38
N ILE A 120 7.47 14.21 -1.71
CA ILE A 120 6.62 14.17 -2.90
C ILE A 120 5.45 15.13 -2.73
N ARG A 121 4.81 15.16 -1.55
CA ARG A 121 3.74 16.11 -1.23
C ARG A 121 4.19 17.56 -1.45
N ASP A 122 5.39 17.93 -0.99
CA ASP A 122 5.93 19.28 -1.19
C ASP A 122 6.12 19.62 -2.67
N ALA A 123 6.56 18.65 -3.49
CA ALA A 123 6.70 18.84 -4.93
C ALA A 123 5.36 18.99 -5.66
N PHE A 124 4.28 18.44 -5.08
CA PHE A 124 2.90 18.65 -5.51
C PHE A 124 2.23 19.82 -4.79
N ASP A 125 3.00 20.78 -4.31
CA ASP A 125 2.51 21.98 -3.64
C ASP A 125 1.59 21.72 -2.44
N GLY A 126 1.94 20.70 -1.66
CA GLY A 126 1.18 20.30 -0.49
C GLY A 126 -0.03 19.40 -0.78
N VAL A 127 -0.38 19.14 -2.05
CA VAL A 127 -1.53 18.30 -2.44
C VAL A 127 -1.06 16.94 -2.94
N LEU A 128 -1.05 15.96 -2.06
CA LEU A 128 -0.62 14.61 -2.46
C LEU A 128 -1.74 13.89 -3.26
N PRO A 129 -1.48 13.39 -4.48
CA PRO A 129 -2.43 12.55 -5.20
C PRO A 129 -2.82 11.29 -4.42
N VAL A 130 -4.08 10.90 -4.54
CA VAL A 130 -4.67 9.79 -3.77
C VAL A 130 -3.99 8.45 -4.06
N GLU A 131 -3.58 8.23 -5.29
CA GLU A 131 -2.89 7.01 -5.73
C GLU A 131 -1.51 6.87 -5.06
N ILE A 132 -0.80 7.98 -4.87
CA ILE A 132 0.46 8.01 -4.14
C ILE A 132 0.18 7.74 -2.67
N ALA A 133 -0.84 8.38 -2.09
CA ALA A 133 -1.20 8.17 -0.70
C ALA A 133 -1.60 6.72 -0.41
N LEU A 134 -2.40 6.10 -1.28
CA LEU A 134 -2.77 4.69 -1.16
C LEU A 134 -1.54 3.76 -1.27
N SER A 135 -0.66 4.01 -2.24
CA SER A 135 0.58 3.24 -2.40
C SER A 135 1.51 3.39 -1.20
N GLY A 136 1.59 4.60 -0.64
CA GLY A 136 2.32 4.92 0.59
C GLY A 136 1.73 4.21 1.80
N GLY A 137 0.41 4.26 1.95
CA GLY A 137 -0.34 3.56 3.01
C GLY A 137 -0.10 2.06 2.99
N HIS A 138 -0.19 1.40 1.83
CA HIS A 138 0.13 -0.04 1.73
C HIS A 138 1.59 -0.35 2.01
N CYS A 139 2.49 0.56 1.64
CA CYS A 139 3.90 0.41 1.99
C CYS A 139 4.10 0.48 3.50
N LEU A 140 3.47 1.45 4.17
CA LEU A 140 3.53 1.64 5.61
C LEU A 140 2.84 0.51 6.37
N GLN A 141 1.66 0.04 5.94
CA GLN A 141 0.91 -1.02 6.61
C GLN A 141 1.75 -2.30 6.79
N ARG A 142 2.58 -2.62 5.78
CA ARG A 142 3.49 -3.78 5.82
C ARG A 142 4.68 -3.60 6.78
N LEU A 143 4.99 -2.37 7.17
CA LEU A 143 6.11 -2.03 8.05
C LEU A 143 5.63 -1.80 9.48
N ASP A 144 4.58 -0.99 9.62
CA ASP A 144 3.94 -0.59 10.86
C ASP A 144 2.50 -0.13 10.57
N PRO A 145 1.49 -0.95 10.91
CA PRO A 145 0.08 -0.58 10.77
C PRO A 145 -0.30 0.70 11.54
N SER A 146 0.37 1.01 12.65
CA SER A 146 0.10 2.22 13.44
C SER A 146 0.55 3.46 12.68
N ALA A 147 1.74 3.43 12.07
CA ALA A 147 2.23 4.55 11.25
C ALA A 147 1.39 4.73 9.98
N ALA A 148 0.88 3.63 9.40
CA ALA A 148 0.00 3.69 8.24
C ALA A 148 -1.35 4.34 8.56
N ASP A 149 -1.94 4.01 9.72
CA ASP A 149 -3.16 4.63 10.23
C ASP A 149 -3.00 6.15 10.39
N GLU A 150 -1.96 6.61 11.12
CA GLU A 150 -1.69 8.04 11.33
C GLU A 150 -1.53 8.80 10.02
N TYR A 151 -0.73 8.23 9.11
CA TYR A 151 -0.47 8.81 7.81
C TYR A 151 -1.75 8.96 6.97
N LEU A 152 -2.56 7.90 6.88
CA LEU A 152 -3.77 7.91 6.08
C LEU A 152 -4.87 8.77 6.72
N LEU A 153 -4.98 8.78 8.06
CA LEU A 153 -5.91 9.65 8.78
C LEU A 153 -5.61 11.12 8.51
N ALA A 154 -4.32 11.52 8.60
CA ALA A 154 -3.89 12.87 8.26
C ALA A 154 -4.20 13.20 6.79
N PHE A 155 -3.90 12.28 5.87
CA PHE A 155 -4.21 12.44 4.45
C PHE A 155 -5.70 12.64 4.17
N VAL A 156 -6.56 11.78 4.71
CA VAL A 156 -8.02 11.87 4.51
C VAL A 156 -8.54 13.17 5.11
N THR A 157 -8.08 13.55 6.30
CA THR A 157 -8.47 14.79 6.96
C THR A 157 -8.08 16.02 6.15
N ASP A 158 -6.86 16.06 5.62
CA ASP A 158 -6.37 17.15 4.77
C ASP A 158 -7.21 17.28 3.49
N TRP A 159 -7.56 16.17 2.85
CA TRP A 159 -8.42 16.17 1.66
C TRP A 159 -9.86 16.61 1.96
N LEU A 160 -10.44 16.16 3.08
CA LEU A 160 -11.76 16.61 3.50
C LEU A 160 -11.76 18.11 3.85
N ALA A 161 -10.70 18.61 4.48
CA ALA A 161 -10.55 20.03 4.76
C ALA A 161 -10.42 20.87 3.47
N LEU A 162 -9.65 20.39 2.49
CA LEU A 162 -9.53 21.04 1.18
C LEU A 162 -10.87 21.05 0.43
N ALA A 163 -11.64 19.96 0.46
CA ALA A 163 -12.95 19.88 -0.16
C ALA A 163 -14.03 20.70 0.58
N ALA A 164 -13.90 20.86 1.90
CA ALA A 164 -14.80 21.67 2.73
C ALA A 164 -14.53 23.18 2.65
N ALA A 165 -13.32 23.58 2.22
CA ALA A 165 -12.90 24.97 2.19
C ALA A 165 -13.66 25.77 1.11
N ALA A 166 -14.82 26.29 1.51
CA ALA A 166 -15.55 27.30 0.77
C ALA A 166 -14.78 28.65 0.83
N ASP A 167 -13.93 28.86 -0.16
CA ASP A 167 -13.58 30.16 -0.75
C ASP A 167 -12.62 31.17 -0.10
N GLU A 168 -12.35 31.24 1.21
CA GLU A 168 -11.61 32.45 1.70
C GLU A 168 -10.16 32.31 2.20
N GLN A 169 -9.63 31.11 2.47
CA GLN A 169 -8.28 30.95 3.08
C GLN A 169 -7.32 29.97 2.42
N ALA A 170 -7.74 29.22 1.39
CA ALA A 170 -6.89 28.28 0.70
C ALA A 170 -6.16 28.94 -0.48
N ASP A 171 -4.87 28.66 -0.67
CA ASP A 171 -4.11 29.06 -1.86
C ASP A 171 -4.91 28.71 -3.14
N PRO A 172 -5.30 29.70 -3.97
CA PRO A 172 -6.09 29.48 -5.17
C PRO A 172 -5.48 28.47 -6.14
N PHE A 173 -4.15 28.47 -6.26
CA PHE A 173 -3.44 27.51 -7.12
C PHE A 173 -3.62 26.09 -6.58
N ARG A 174 -3.41 25.90 -5.27
CA ARG A 174 -3.51 24.62 -4.59
C ARG A 174 -4.92 24.03 -4.71
N ARG A 175 -5.94 24.87 -4.58
CA ARG A 175 -7.34 24.45 -4.76
C ARG A 175 -7.62 24.02 -6.19
N ARG A 176 -7.26 24.85 -7.17
CA ARG A 176 -7.44 24.49 -8.58
C ARG A 176 -6.69 23.21 -8.95
N PHE A 177 -5.50 23.01 -8.40
CA PHE A 177 -4.73 21.80 -8.62
C PHE A 177 -5.42 20.57 -8.02
N CYS A 178 -5.94 20.68 -6.79
CA CYS A 178 -6.77 19.67 -6.13
C CYS A 178 -8.05 19.35 -6.93
N ASP A 179 -8.75 20.36 -7.42
CA ASP A 179 -9.96 20.19 -8.25
C ASP A 179 -9.62 19.45 -9.54
N ARG A 180 -8.50 19.80 -10.20
CA ARG A 180 -8.07 19.12 -11.44
C ARG A 180 -7.67 17.67 -11.21
N LEU A 181 -7.03 17.37 -10.08
CA LEU A 181 -6.69 16.00 -9.68
C LEU A 181 -7.95 15.14 -9.41
N SER A 182 -9.07 15.76 -9.04
CA SER A 182 -10.33 15.06 -8.70
C SER A 182 -11.40 15.05 -9.81
N THR A 183 -11.31 15.90 -10.84
CA THR A 183 -12.42 16.10 -11.81
C THR A 183 -12.17 15.64 -13.25
N ASP A 184 -10.94 15.60 -13.77
CA ASP A 184 -10.71 15.42 -15.23
C ASP A 184 -10.69 13.94 -15.66
N ASN A 185 -11.73 13.42 -16.34
CA ASN A 185 -11.92 12.01 -16.83
C ASN A 185 -11.62 10.86 -15.84
N ALA A 186 -11.10 11.20 -14.68
CA ALA A 186 -10.52 10.42 -13.62
C ALA A 186 -11.35 10.56 -12.34
N GLN A 187 -12.46 11.31 -12.35
CA GLN A 187 -13.33 11.46 -11.19
C GLN A 187 -13.77 10.10 -10.62
N LYS A 188 -14.15 9.16 -11.49
CA LYS A 188 -14.44 7.77 -11.08
C LYS A 188 -13.24 7.09 -10.42
N THR A 189 -12.05 7.28 -10.99
CA THR A 189 -10.79 6.73 -10.49
C THR A 189 -10.42 7.35 -9.14
N PHE A 190 -10.59 8.66 -8.96
CA PHE A 190 -10.36 9.38 -7.72
C PHE A 190 -11.26 8.83 -6.60
N HIS A 191 -12.57 8.75 -6.81
CA HIS A 191 -13.51 8.25 -5.79
C HIS A 191 -13.18 6.81 -5.38
N LEU A 192 -12.78 5.96 -6.34
CA LEU A 192 -12.36 4.59 -6.07
C LEU A 192 -11.09 4.51 -5.22
N HIS A 193 -10.05 5.30 -5.56
CA HIS A 193 -8.81 5.32 -4.80
C HIS A 193 -8.99 5.97 -3.42
N PHE A 194 -9.81 7.02 -3.32
CA PHE A 194 -10.09 7.68 -2.05
C PHE A 194 -10.85 6.75 -1.11
N ARG A 195 -11.84 6.03 -1.63
CA ARG A 195 -12.49 4.94 -0.91
C ARG A 195 -11.49 3.89 -0.45
N ALA A 196 -10.60 3.43 -1.34
CA ALA A 196 -9.60 2.43 -0.98
C ALA A 196 -8.66 2.93 0.13
N ALA A 197 -8.31 4.23 0.13
CA ALA A 197 -7.50 4.84 1.18
C ALA A 197 -8.23 4.85 2.53
N VAL A 198 -9.52 5.19 2.55
CA VAL A 198 -10.37 5.13 3.76
C VAL A 198 -10.48 3.70 4.28
N LEU A 199 -10.74 2.73 3.42
CA LEU A 199 -10.81 1.31 3.80
C LEU A 199 -9.49 0.82 4.39
N LEU A 200 -8.37 1.14 3.73
CA LEU A 200 -7.05 0.79 4.21
C LEU A 200 -6.75 1.41 5.59
N GLN A 201 -7.15 2.65 5.82
CA GLN A 201 -6.94 3.32 7.10
C GLN A 201 -7.73 2.63 8.23
N ILE A 202 -8.98 2.21 7.97
CA ILE A 202 -9.78 1.42 8.90
C ILE A 202 -9.09 0.09 9.25
N GLU A 203 -8.57 -0.62 8.24
CA GLU A 203 -7.82 -1.86 8.45
C GLU A 203 -6.58 -1.64 9.33
N CYS A 204 -5.82 -0.58 9.05
CA CYS A 204 -4.61 -0.23 9.80
C CYS A 204 -4.92 0.13 11.26
N ALA A 205 -5.99 0.89 11.52
CA ALA A 205 -6.46 1.22 12.86
C ALA A 205 -6.89 -0.03 13.64
N ALA A 206 -7.64 -0.93 13.00
CA ALA A 206 -8.07 -2.18 13.62
C ALA A 206 -6.86 -3.08 13.97
N GLN A 207 -5.89 -3.22 13.05
CA GLN A 207 -4.65 -3.97 13.26
C GLN A 207 -3.81 -3.40 14.40
N SER A 208 -3.68 -2.07 14.49
CA SER A 208 -2.92 -1.38 15.55
C SER A 208 -3.66 -1.29 16.90
N GLY A 209 -4.96 -1.55 16.93
CA GLY A 209 -5.75 -1.57 18.17
C GLY A 209 -6.25 -0.18 18.60
N ARG A 210 -6.22 0.79 17.69
CA ARG A 210 -6.69 2.16 17.92
C ARG A 210 -8.17 2.27 17.62
N LYS A 211 -9.00 2.42 18.65
CA LYS A 211 -10.44 2.64 18.51
C LYS A 211 -10.67 4.07 18.02
N HIS A 212 -11.57 4.25 17.04
CA HIS A 212 -12.15 5.52 16.56
C HIS A 212 -11.60 6.10 15.25
N VAL A 213 -11.96 5.45 14.15
CA VAL A 213 -11.68 5.98 12.81
C VAL A 213 -12.77 6.93 12.32
N PHE A 214 -14.05 6.53 12.39
CA PHE A 214 -15.13 7.31 11.78
C PHE A 214 -15.57 8.55 12.54
N ALA A 215 -15.34 8.60 13.86
CA ALA A 215 -15.73 9.75 14.66
C ALA A 215 -14.91 11.02 14.36
N ALA A 216 -13.77 10.88 13.67
CA ALA A 216 -12.84 11.98 13.39
C ALA A 216 -13.18 12.77 12.11
N TYR A 217 -14.05 12.27 11.23
CA TYR A 217 -14.29 12.87 9.92
C TYR A 217 -15.49 13.82 9.88
N ASN A 218 -15.37 14.88 9.08
CA ASN A 218 -16.53 15.68 8.67
C ASN A 218 -17.46 14.82 7.80
N THR A 219 -18.61 14.50 8.36
CA THR A 219 -19.56 13.51 7.85
C THR A 219 -20.17 13.88 6.50
N GLN A 220 -20.48 15.17 6.27
CA GLN A 220 -21.20 15.59 5.07
C GLN A 220 -20.31 15.60 3.81
N VAL A 221 -19.08 16.09 3.93
CA VAL A 221 -18.13 16.17 2.80
C VAL A 221 -17.63 14.78 2.43
N MET A 222 -17.41 13.93 3.43
CA MET A 222 -17.03 12.53 3.21
C MET A 222 -18.13 11.76 2.47
N ASP A 223 -19.40 11.93 2.83
CA ASP A 223 -20.53 11.29 2.14
C ASP A 223 -20.60 11.74 0.66
N ALA A 224 -20.39 13.02 0.39
CA ALA A 224 -20.37 13.56 -0.97
C ALA A 224 -19.25 12.94 -1.83
N ILE A 225 -18.07 12.73 -1.25
CA ILE A 225 -16.93 12.11 -1.94
C ILE A 225 -17.10 10.59 -2.08
N LEU A 226 -17.74 9.91 -1.13
CA LEU A 226 -17.84 8.45 -1.14
C LEU A 226 -19.11 7.90 -1.82
N THR A 227 -20.03 8.76 -2.25
CA THR A 227 -21.24 8.36 -2.99
C THR A 227 -20.86 7.46 -4.20
N PRO A 228 -21.42 6.24 -4.33
CA PRO A 228 -22.66 5.74 -3.71
C PRO A 228 -22.50 4.96 -2.40
N PHE A 229 -21.30 4.81 -1.84
CA PHE A 229 -21.09 4.02 -0.62
C PHE A 229 -21.69 4.72 0.58
N THR A 230 -22.44 3.96 1.37
CA THR A 230 -23.12 4.53 2.54
C THR A 230 -22.25 4.42 3.78
N ARG A 231 -22.48 5.32 4.74
CA ARG A 231 -21.82 5.29 6.04
C ARG A 231 -22.03 3.94 6.74
N GLU A 232 -23.21 3.34 6.58
CA GLU A 232 -23.54 2.04 7.18
C GLU A 232 -22.66 0.92 6.62
N GLU A 233 -22.30 0.96 5.33
CA GLU A 233 -21.40 -0.01 4.71
C GLU A 233 -19.99 0.10 5.30
N LEU A 234 -19.52 1.32 5.49
CA LEU A 234 -18.22 1.57 6.09
C LEU A 234 -18.16 1.18 7.57
N GLN A 235 -19.21 1.45 8.34
CA GLN A 235 -19.32 1.00 9.74
C GLN A 235 -19.35 -0.53 9.87
N LYS A 236 -20.07 -1.22 8.97
CA LYS A 236 -20.06 -2.69 8.90
C LYS A 236 -18.67 -3.24 8.59
N TYR A 237 -17.95 -2.57 7.69
CA TYR A 237 -16.59 -2.94 7.35
C TYR A 237 -15.61 -2.72 8.52
N GLU A 238 -15.71 -1.59 9.22
CA GLU A 238 -14.93 -1.33 10.45
C GLU A 238 -15.17 -2.43 11.48
N ALA A 239 -16.43 -2.78 11.77
CA ALA A 239 -16.77 -3.85 12.71
C ALA A 239 -16.15 -5.20 12.31
N THR A 240 -16.16 -5.52 11.01
CA THR A 240 -15.52 -6.73 10.48
C THR A 240 -14.01 -6.72 10.71
N CYS A 241 -13.34 -5.61 10.37
CA CYS A 241 -11.89 -5.46 10.55
C CYS A 241 -11.48 -5.63 12.03
N TRP A 242 -12.27 -5.08 12.96
CA TRP A 242 -12.03 -5.25 14.39
C TRP A 242 -12.17 -6.70 14.85
N GLN A 243 -13.19 -7.39 14.38
CA GLN A 243 -13.41 -8.79 14.71
C GLN A 243 -12.26 -9.66 14.17
N GLU A 244 -11.82 -9.40 12.95
CA GLU A 244 -10.69 -10.11 12.35
C GLU A 244 -9.37 -9.82 13.08
N ALA A 245 -9.08 -8.56 13.39
CA ALA A 245 -7.89 -8.18 14.14
C ALA A 245 -7.88 -8.80 15.55
N ALA A 246 -9.02 -8.85 16.24
CA ALA A 246 -9.16 -9.54 17.52
C ALA A 246 -8.84 -11.03 17.40
N ARG A 247 -9.41 -11.70 16.39
CA ARG A 247 -9.13 -13.11 16.10
C ARG A 247 -7.65 -13.36 15.79
N HIS A 248 -7.00 -12.47 15.04
CA HIS A 248 -5.56 -12.58 14.75
C HIS A 248 -4.72 -12.48 16.04
N ARG A 249 -5.04 -11.53 16.93
CA ARG A 249 -4.37 -11.41 18.23
C ARG A 249 -4.57 -12.64 19.13
N GLU A 250 -5.76 -13.23 19.11
CA GLU A 250 -6.03 -14.48 19.83
C GLU A 250 -5.13 -15.61 19.31
N VAL A 251 -5.04 -15.80 17.99
CA VAL A 251 -4.17 -16.83 17.40
C VAL A 251 -2.69 -16.60 17.76
N GLU A 252 -2.20 -15.37 17.66
CA GLU A 252 -0.82 -15.04 18.05
C GLU A 252 -0.57 -15.31 19.54
N SER A 253 -1.54 -15.00 20.41
CA SER A 253 -1.42 -15.25 21.85
C SER A 253 -1.38 -16.74 22.20
N VAL A 254 -2.06 -17.61 21.42
CA VAL A 254 -2.03 -19.07 21.61
C VAL A 254 -0.70 -19.66 21.12
N VAL A 255 -0.14 -19.14 20.02
CA VAL A 255 1.15 -19.59 19.47
C VAL A 255 2.34 -19.11 20.32
N ALA A 256 2.21 -17.97 21.00
CA ALA A 256 3.23 -17.41 21.87
C ALA A 256 3.34 -18.08 23.25
N VAL A 257 2.48 -19.04 23.59
CA VAL A 257 2.62 -19.81 24.84
C VAL A 257 3.87 -20.71 24.72
N PRO A 258 4.93 -20.49 25.52
CA PRO A 258 6.07 -21.37 25.49
C PRO A 258 5.60 -22.75 25.91
N PHE A 259 5.97 -23.77 25.12
CA PHE A 259 5.87 -25.16 25.54
C PHE A 259 6.79 -25.31 26.76
N VAL A 260 6.24 -25.10 27.96
CA VAL A 260 6.91 -25.44 29.21
C VAL A 260 6.97 -26.96 29.24
N SER A 261 8.04 -27.49 28.67
CA SER A 261 8.38 -28.90 28.80
C SER A 261 8.54 -29.18 30.29
N ALA A 262 7.55 -29.88 30.85
CA ALA A 262 7.58 -30.39 32.21
C ALA A 262 8.78 -31.33 32.35
N ALA A 263 9.90 -30.81 32.85
CA ALA A 263 10.96 -31.63 33.39
C ALA A 263 10.53 -32.15 34.77
N PRO A 264 10.77 -33.43 35.10
CA PRO A 264 10.29 -34.02 36.34
C PRO A 264 11.03 -33.43 37.54
N ALA A 265 10.27 -33.17 38.59
CA ALA A 265 10.79 -32.75 39.89
C ALA A 265 11.74 -33.82 40.46
N SER A 266 13.00 -33.45 40.71
CA SER A 266 13.85 -34.17 41.67
C SER A 266 14.05 -33.31 42.91
N THR A 267 13.34 -33.70 43.96
CA THR A 267 13.62 -33.42 45.37
C THR A 267 15.04 -33.85 45.77
N VAL A 268 15.85 -32.96 46.37
CA VAL A 268 16.59 -33.06 47.67
C VAL A 268 17.17 -31.63 47.97
N SER A 269 16.66 -30.84 48.93
CA SER A 269 17.19 -30.57 50.31
C SER A 269 18.73 -30.39 50.40
N SER A 270 19.37 -29.45 51.10
CA SER A 270 19.04 -28.56 52.22
C SER A 270 20.13 -27.46 52.32
N ALA A 271 19.77 -26.23 52.67
CA ALA A 271 20.21 -25.49 53.87
C ALA A 271 21.38 -24.50 53.70
N LEU A 272 21.08 -23.20 53.83
CA LEU A 272 21.56 -22.34 54.92
C LEU A 272 20.93 -20.93 54.84
N ALA A 273 20.12 -20.63 55.87
CA ALA A 273 19.82 -19.37 56.58
C ALA A 273 20.27 -18.00 55.99
N ALA A 274 19.71 -16.84 56.33
CA ALA A 274 18.48 -16.37 56.98
C ALA A 274 18.61 -14.83 56.99
N TYR A 275 17.58 -14.06 56.63
CA TYR A 275 17.38 -12.75 57.24
C TYR A 275 15.91 -12.29 57.20
N LYS A 276 15.46 -11.80 58.35
CA LYS A 276 14.17 -11.19 58.69
C LYS A 276 13.84 -10.03 57.72
N GLN A 277 12.57 -9.69 57.41
CA GLN A 277 11.63 -9.11 58.37
C GLN A 277 10.17 -9.23 57.90
N GLN A 278 9.31 -9.13 58.91
CA GLN A 278 7.93 -9.57 59.00
C GLN A 278 7.02 -8.33 59.11
N GLY A 279 5.91 -8.34 58.37
CA GLY A 279 4.68 -7.58 58.63
C GLY A 279 3.53 -8.42 58.07
N THR A 280 2.91 -9.34 58.84
CA THR A 280 1.70 -9.14 59.69
C THR A 280 0.62 -8.37 58.90
N GLN A 281 -0.57 -8.88 58.56
CA GLN A 281 -1.39 -9.94 59.15
C GLN A 281 -2.63 -10.27 58.27
N ARG A 282 -3.09 -11.54 58.31
CA ARG A 282 -4.49 -12.09 58.33
C ARG A 282 -5.57 -11.54 57.37
N GLY A 283 -6.44 -12.35 56.75
CA GLY A 283 -6.79 -13.78 56.92
C GLY A 283 -7.48 -14.32 55.64
N THR A 284 -7.33 -15.60 55.29
CA THR A 284 -8.28 -16.73 55.57
C THR A 284 -9.74 -16.38 55.24
N SER A 285 -10.50 -17.10 54.43
CA SER A 285 -10.43 -18.51 54.02
C SER A 285 -11.45 -18.81 52.92
N THR A 286 -11.10 -19.75 52.03
CA THR A 286 -11.93 -20.81 51.40
C THR A 286 -13.45 -20.61 51.26
N GLU A 287 -13.97 -20.78 50.03
CA GLU A 287 -14.68 -22.01 49.68
C GLU A 287 -14.88 -22.18 48.16
N ALA A 288 -15.06 -23.45 47.79
CA ALA A 288 -15.04 -24.01 46.45
C ALA A 288 -16.44 -24.25 45.86
N ARG A 289 -16.46 -24.79 44.63
CA ARG A 289 -17.58 -25.19 43.73
C ARG A 289 -18.12 -24.04 42.87
N ARG A 290 -18.38 -24.23 41.57
CA ARG A 290 -18.94 -25.41 40.91
C ARG A 290 -18.62 -25.35 39.40
N GLY A 291 -18.36 -26.51 38.80
CA GLY A 291 -18.18 -26.64 37.36
C GLY A 291 -19.42 -26.21 36.58
N GLY A 292 -19.16 -25.57 35.44
CA GLY A 292 -20.10 -25.40 34.35
C GLY A 292 -19.44 -25.89 33.08
N ALA A 293 -19.82 -27.09 32.65
CA ALA A 293 -19.55 -27.56 31.31
C ALA A 293 -20.29 -26.63 30.33
N VAL A 294 -19.54 -25.86 29.54
CA VAL A 294 -20.11 -25.15 28.39
C VAL A 294 -20.14 -26.14 27.24
N ALA A 295 -21.36 -26.55 26.90
CA ALA A 295 -21.64 -27.37 25.74
C ALA A 295 -21.08 -26.74 24.46
N PRO A 296 -20.63 -27.54 23.46
CA PRO A 296 -20.35 -27.02 22.14
C PRO A 296 -21.68 -26.54 21.55
N SER A 297 -21.85 -25.21 21.44
CA SER A 297 -22.97 -24.62 20.73
C SER A 297 -22.81 -24.91 19.24
N SER A 298 -23.49 -25.95 18.79
CA SER A 298 -23.80 -26.20 17.40
C SER A 298 -24.64 -25.05 16.86
N SER A 299 -24.02 -24.15 16.09
CA SER A 299 -24.72 -23.22 15.19
C SER A 299 -24.10 -23.22 13.80
N GLY A 300 -23.61 -24.38 13.34
CA GLY A 300 -23.34 -24.61 11.93
C GLY A 300 -24.56 -25.23 11.27
N MET A 301 -25.45 -24.43 10.64
CA MET A 301 -26.29 -24.95 9.55
C MET A 301 -27.10 -23.93 8.72
N ALA A 302 -26.95 -22.60 8.90
CA ALA A 302 -27.81 -21.65 8.17
C ALA A 302 -27.30 -21.20 6.78
N ASN A 303 -25.99 -21.27 6.49
CA ASN A 303 -25.42 -20.60 5.28
C ASN A 303 -24.85 -21.54 4.21
N TRP A 304 -24.79 -22.86 4.45
CA TRP A 304 -24.13 -23.80 3.53
C TRP A 304 -24.75 -23.84 2.13
N ARG A 305 -26.06 -23.58 2.01
CA ARG A 305 -26.74 -23.52 0.71
C ARG A 305 -26.29 -22.33 -0.13
N HIS A 306 -26.06 -21.18 0.50
CA HIS A 306 -25.57 -19.99 -0.20
C HIS A 306 -24.10 -20.14 -0.60
N ASP A 307 -23.29 -20.76 0.25
CA ASP A 307 -21.88 -21.05 -0.07
C ASP A 307 -21.76 -22.12 -1.16
N ALA A 308 -22.61 -23.14 -1.16
CA ALA A 308 -22.65 -24.15 -2.23
C ALA A 308 -23.05 -23.55 -3.58
N ILE A 309 -24.01 -22.61 -3.62
CA ILE A 309 -24.41 -21.91 -4.84
C ILE A 309 -23.27 -21.00 -5.35
N ARG A 310 -22.57 -20.30 -4.46
CA ARG A 310 -21.40 -19.49 -4.84
C ARG A 310 -20.28 -20.34 -5.42
N ILE A 311 -19.96 -21.46 -4.78
CA ILE A 311 -18.93 -22.40 -5.26
C ILE A 311 -19.32 -22.98 -6.62
N LEU A 312 -20.58 -23.36 -6.80
CA LEU A 312 -21.07 -23.87 -8.09
C LEU A 312 -21.01 -22.79 -9.19
N ALA A 313 -21.33 -21.54 -8.87
CA ALA A 313 -21.22 -20.42 -9.80
C ALA A 313 -19.77 -20.14 -10.19
N PHE A 314 -18.81 -20.20 -9.25
CA PHE A 314 -17.39 -20.07 -9.55
C PHE A 314 -16.87 -21.22 -10.42
N LEU A 315 -17.32 -22.45 -10.17
CA LEU A 315 -16.96 -23.61 -11.00
C LEU A 315 -17.54 -23.49 -12.42
N LEU A 316 -18.80 -23.06 -12.57
CA LEU A 316 -19.41 -22.79 -13.87
C LEU A 316 -18.67 -21.67 -14.62
N LEU A 317 -18.31 -20.59 -13.94
CA LEU A 317 -17.53 -19.49 -14.53
C LEU A 317 -16.16 -19.97 -14.99
N ALA A 318 -15.47 -20.78 -14.18
CA ALA A 318 -14.18 -21.35 -14.53
C ALA A 318 -14.26 -22.30 -15.75
N VAL A 319 -15.34 -23.09 -15.84
CA VAL A 319 -15.60 -23.95 -17.00
C VAL A 319 -15.89 -23.12 -18.25
N LEU A 320 -16.74 -22.09 -18.15
CA LEU A 320 -17.04 -21.17 -19.26
C LEU A 320 -15.80 -20.42 -19.75
N LEU A 321 -14.94 -19.94 -18.84
CA LEU A 321 -13.65 -19.33 -19.17
C LEU A 321 -12.73 -20.31 -19.91
N ARG A 322 -12.71 -21.59 -19.48
CA ARG A 322 -11.91 -22.62 -20.13
C ARG A 322 -12.42 -22.95 -21.54
N PHE A 323 -13.73 -22.91 -21.76
CA PHE A 323 -14.34 -23.07 -23.08
C PHE A 323 -14.20 -21.84 -23.98
N ALA A 324 -14.11 -20.63 -23.41
CA ALA A 324 -13.89 -19.40 -24.16
C ALA A 324 -12.43 -19.23 -24.62
N TRP A 325 -11.45 -19.69 -23.84
CA TRP A 325 -10.02 -19.54 -24.18
C TRP A 325 -9.55 -20.41 -25.35
N GLY A 326 -10.12 -21.60 -25.54
CA GLY A 326 -9.73 -22.49 -26.64
C GLY A 326 -10.01 -21.93 -28.05
N PRO A 327 -11.23 -21.43 -28.33
CA PRO A 327 -11.57 -20.80 -29.61
C PRO A 327 -10.88 -19.45 -29.80
N LEU A 328 -10.75 -18.64 -28.73
CA LEU A 328 -10.14 -17.31 -28.80
C LEU A 328 -8.64 -17.39 -29.15
N ALA A 329 -7.92 -18.38 -28.60
CA ALA A 329 -6.53 -18.64 -28.95
C ALA A 329 -6.35 -19.08 -30.41
N ARG A 330 -7.34 -19.80 -30.99
CA ARG A 330 -7.31 -20.17 -32.41
C ARG A 330 -7.61 -18.99 -33.33
N ALA A 331 -8.54 -18.11 -32.95
CA ALA A 331 -8.85 -16.89 -33.69
C ALA A 331 -7.69 -15.87 -33.68
N LEU A 332 -6.98 -15.74 -32.56
CA LEU A 332 -5.77 -14.90 -32.48
C LEU A 332 -4.63 -15.43 -33.36
N LYS A 333 -4.49 -16.74 -33.48
CA LYS A 333 -3.45 -17.36 -34.31
C LYS A 333 -3.72 -17.18 -35.81
N SER A 334 -4.99 -17.22 -36.24
CA SER A 334 -5.34 -16.97 -37.65
C SER A 334 -5.15 -15.50 -38.04
N VAL A 335 -5.48 -14.55 -37.16
CA VAL A 335 -5.24 -13.11 -37.40
C VAL A 335 -3.73 -12.78 -37.46
N LEU A 336 -2.91 -13.45 -36.66
CA LEU A 336 -1.44 -13.31 -36.70
C LEU A 336 -0.79 -13.95 -37.94
N GLN A 337 -1.43 -14.94 -38.57
CA GLN A 337 -0.92 -15.52 -39.82
C GLN A 337 -1.29 -14.67 -41.05
N VAL A 338 -2.47 -14.03 -41.04
CA VAL A 338 -2.90 -13.14 -42.13
C VAL A 338 -2.05 -11.85 -42.18
N THR A 339 -1.52 -11.39 -41.05
CA THR A 339 -0.69 -10.17 -40.99
C THR A 339 0.79 -10.39 -41.35
N ARG A 340 1.26 -11.63 -41.49
CA ARG A 340 2.65 -11.94 -41.89
C ARG A 340 2.83 -12.27 -43.37
N ALA A 341 1.76 -12.35 -44.16
CA ALA A 341 1.83 -12.55 -45.60
C ALA A 341 1.77 -11.21 -46.36
N ALA A 342 2.83 -10.40 -46.25
CA ALA A 342 3.06 -9.28 -47.16
C ALA A 342 4.28 -9.61 -48.05
N PRO A 343 4.16 -9.61 -49.39
CA PRO A 343 5.22 -10.04 -50.28
C PRO A 343 6.30 -8.96 -50.42
N ALA A 344 7.55 -9.34 -50.14
CA ALA A 344 8.73 -8.52 -50.39
C ALA A 344 8.96 -8.36 -51.91
N ARG A 345 8.57 -7.23 -52.48
CA ARG A 345 8.99 -6.81 -53.83
C ARG A 345 10.39 -6.18 -53.74
N GLN A 346 11.41 -6.97 -54.06
CA GLN A 346 12.70 -6.45 -54.51
C GLN A 346 12.51 -5.74 -55.86
N ARG A 347 12.90 -4.47 -55.95
CA ARG A 347 13.23 -3.82 -57.23
C ARG A 347 14.71 -3.52 -57.23
N THR A 348 15.39 -4.25 -58.11
CA THR A 348 16.75 -4.05 -58.57
C THR A 348 16.88 -2.69 -59.28
N LEU A 349 17.90 -1.92 -58.90
CA LEU A 349 18.44 -0.83 -59.69
C LEU A 349 19.32 -1.44 -60.79
N ALA A 350 19.02 -1.12 -62.04
CA ALA A 350 19.94 -1.24 -63.16
C ALA A 350 20.13 0.16 -63.77
N LEU A 351 21.38 0.40 -64.17
CA LEU A 351 22.00 1.65 -64.64
C LEU A 351 21.13 2.56 -65.50
#